data_AF-A0AB39VW06-F1
#
_entry.id   AF-A0AB39VW06-F1
#
_cell.length_a   1.000
_cell.length_b   1.000
_cell.length_c   1.000
_cell.angle_alpha   90.00
_cell.angle_beta   90.00
_cell.angle_gamma   90.00
#
_symmetry.space_group_name_H-M   'P 1'
#
loop_
_entity.id
_entity.type
_entity.pdbx_description
1 polymer ?
#
loop_
_entity_poly.entity_id
_entity_poly.type
_entity_poly.pdbx_seq_one_letter_code
_entity_poly.pdbx_strand_id
1 'polypeptide(L)'
;MTQTATASGRRLANQILDLIREAKFEPGHHLREQQLADLAGVSRTPVRGALKLLSELGIIEARRNQGFFLLKAYDELQRISIDVPTSSDQELYEQLVKDRIAGKLPDSLTQIEIAQRYDADRGVMSRTLLRLSEDGLIARNKGHGWSFLPTLNSEVALSNGYGFRLMIEPGGLVSPSFRADKSALKRLRLQHIYLINHPDILGVDGRQIFETDATFHEMLAEFSGNIFVLQAIQQQNRLRRLLEFGSYTNKQRVREWCQEHVAIIDAVLEERMAEAAEMMRSHLQSAYQMVLNKVSKSNDRGM
;
A
#
# COMPACT_ATOMS: atom_id res chain seq x y z
N MET A 1 29.47 -18.26 5.60
CA MET A 1 28.10 -18.74 5.37
C MET A 1 27.15 -17.68 5.89
N THR A 2 26.70 -16.78 5.02
CA THR A 2 25.80 -15.68 5.37
C THR A 2 24.44 -16.30 5.65
N GLN A 3 23.99 -16.26 6.90
CA GLN A 3 22.69 -16.76 7.30
C GLN A 3 21.64 -15.82 6.71
N THR A 4 20.94 -16.26 5.67
CA THR A 4 19.96 -15.43 4.96
C THR A 4 18.91 -14.94 5.95
N ALA A 5 18.84 -13.62 6.18
CA ALA A 5 17.90 -13.04 7.13
C ALA A 5 16.45 -13.42 6.78
N THR A 6 15.62 -13.74 7.78
CA THR A 6 14.21 -14.08 7.53
C THR A 6 13.43 -12.85 7.05
N ALA A 7 12.30 -13.04 6.36
CA ALA A 7 11.42 -11.92 5.96
C ALA A 7 10.99 -11.06 7.17
N SER A 8 10.74 -11.70 8.32
CA SER A 8 10.47 -11.01 9.59
C SER A 8 11.66 -10.16 10.06
N GLY A 9 12.88 -10.72 10.00
CA GLY A 9 14.09 -9.98 10.35
C GLY A 9 14.37 -8.78 9.44
N ARG A 10 14.09 -8.91 8.14
CA ARG A 10 14.19 -7.80 7.17
C ARG A 10 13.15 -6.72 7.40
N ARG A 11 11.89 -7.09 7.71
CA ARG A 11 10.84 -6.13 8.11
C ARG A 11 11.23 -5.35 9.36
N LEU A 12 11.73 -6.04 10.39
CA LEU A 12 12.19 -5.39 11.61
C LEU A 12 13.39 -4.46 11.36
N ALA A 13 14.28 -4.82 10.44
CA ALA A 13 15.38 -3.95 10.04
C ALA A 13 14.89 -2.66 9.34
N ASN A 14 13.89 -2.75 8.44
CA ASN A 14 13.24 -1.56 7.87
C ASN A 14 12.57 -0.71 8.94
N GLN A 15 11.84 -1.32 9.88
CA GLN A 15 11.21 -0.59 10.99
C GLN A 15 12.25 0.16 11.86
N ILE A 16 13.41 -0.46 12.12
CA ILE A 16 14.51 0.21 12.84
C ILE A 16 15.07 1.36 12.01
N LEU A 17 15.21 1.22 10.69
CA LEU A 17 15.63 2.33 9.82
C LEU A 17 14.63 3.50 9.86
N ASP A 18 13.33 3.22 9.88
CA ASP A 18 12.29 4.25 10.00
C ASP A 18 12.40 4.99 11.34
N LEU A 19 12.59 4.27 12.45
CA LEU A 19 12.82 4.90 13.77
C LEU A 19 14.08 5.78 13.77
N ILE A 20 15.17 5.33 13.15
CA ILE A 20 16.42 6.10 13.03
C ILE A 20 16.19 7.39 12.24
N ARG A 21 15.42 7.31 11.14
CA ARG A 21 15.05 8.47 10.31
C ARG A 21 14.17 9.45 11.08
N GLU A 22 13.11 8.95 11.72
CA GLU A 22 12.17 9.77 12.49
C GLU A 22 12.88 10.50 13.64
N ALA A 23 13.77 9.80 14.34
CA ALA A 23 14.53 10.37 15.45
C ALA A 23 15.74 11.21 15.00
N LYS A 24 16.02 11.28 13.69
CA LYS A 24 17.14 12.02 13.09
C LYS A 24 18.47 11.72 13.78
N PHE A 25 18.79 10.45 13.97
CA PHE A 25 20.06 10.08 14.58
C PHE A 25 21.23 10.41 13.65
N GLU A 26 22.27 10.98 14.24
CA GLU A 26 23.50 11.34 13.55
C GLU A 26 24.48 10.15 13.49
N PRO A 27 25.40 10.10 12.51
CA PRO A 27 26.49 9.15 12.49
C PRO A 27 27.23 9.09 13.83
N GLY A 28 27.53 7.88 14.29
CA GLY A 28 28.09 7.60 15.61
C GLY A 28 27.06 7.43 16.73
N HIS A 29 25.76 7.62 16.46
CA HIS A 29 24.72 7.37 17.48
C HIS A 29 24.70 5.90 17.92
N HIS A 30 24.62 5.66 19.23
CA HIS A 30 24.58 4.31 19.81
C HIS A 30 23.15 3.74 19.77
N LEU A 31 22.97 2.70 18.97
CA LEU A 31 21.72 1.97 18.80
C LEU A 31 21.59 0.88 19.88
N ARG A 32 20.89 1.21 20.97
CA ARG A 32 20.69 0.29 22.10
C ARG A 32 19.61 -0.74 21.77
N GLU A 33 19.98 -2.03 21.81
CA GLU A 33 19.07 -3.15 21.54
C GLU A 33 17.79 -3.10 22.38
N GLN A 34 17.89 -2.79 23.68
CA GLN A 34 16.72 -2.74 24.57
C GLN A 34 15.76 -1.62 24.18
N GLN A 35 16.29 -0.42 23.88
CA GLN A 35 15.45 0.72 23.51
C GLN A 35 14.72 0.45 22.19
N LEU A 36 15.40 -0.13 21.21
CA LEU A 36 14.79 -0.51 19.93
C LEU A 36 13.76 -1.64 20.10
N ALA A 37 14.00 -2.58 21.02
CA ALA A 37 13.05 -3.62 21.36
C ALA A 37 11.75 -3.05 21.97
N ASP A 38 11.89 -2.10 22.90
CA ASP A 38 10.75 -1.41 23.53
C ASP A 38 9.95 -0.60 22.50
N LEU A 39 10.63 0.15 21.62
CA LEU A 39 9.99 0.94 20.57
C LEU A 39 9.32 0.07 19.49
N ALA A 40 9.91 -1.08 19.16
CA ALA A 40 9.37 -1.99 18.15
C ALA A 40 8.35 -3.00 18.72
N GLY A 41 8.15 -3.05 20.04
CA GLY A 41 7.21 -3.97 20.70
C GLY A 41 7.60 -5.46 20.60
N VAL A 42 8.90 -5.77 20.53
CA VAL A 42 9.43 -7.14 20.38
C VAL A 42 10.52 -7.43 21.40
N SER A 43 10.98 -8.69 21.49
CA SER A 43 12.11 -9.03 22.37
C SER A 43 13.46 -8.60 21.78
N ARG A 44 14.53 -8.60 22.59
CA ARG A 44 15.90 -8.21 22.14
C ARG A 44 16.45 -9.11 21.05
N THR A 45 16.14 -10.39 21.07
CA THR A 45 16.69 -11.39 20.14
C THR A 45 16.43 -11.06 18.66
N PRO A 46 15.19 -10.78 18.21
CA PRO A 46 14.93 -10.37 16.84
C PRO A 46 15.55 -9.01 16.50
N VAL A 47 15.59 -8.05 17.44
CA VAL A 47 16.26 -6.74 17.23
C VAL A 47 17.74 -6.92 16.96
N ARG A 48 18.42 -7.77 17.73
CA ARG A 48 19.83 -8.08 17.52
C ARG A 48 20.08 -8.73 16.16
N GLY A 49 19.15 -9.57 15.69
CA GLY A 49 19.19 -10.12 14.33
C GLY A 49 19.07 -9.05 13.25
N ALA A 50 18.12 -8.11 13.41
CA ALA A 50 17.95 -6.99 12.49
C ALA A 50 19.15 -6.04 12.47
N LEU A 51 19.75 -5.72 13.63
CA LEU A 51 20.96 -4.90 13.72
C LEU A 51 22.17 -5.58 13.08
N LYS A 52 22.31 -6.91 13.21
CA LYS A 52 23.34 -7.66 12.47
C LYS A 52 23.17 -7.51 10.96
N LEU A 53 21.96 -7.66 10.45
CA LEU A 53 21.66 -7.45 9.03
C LEU A 53 22.02 -6.03 8.58
N LEU A 54 21.63 -5.01 9.34
CA LEU A 54 21.99 -3.62 9.06
C LEU A 54 23.51 -3.40 9.07
N SER A 55 24.24 -4.15 9.92
CA SER A 55 25.69 -4.08 9.97
C SER A 55 26.35 -4.74 8.76
N GLU A 56 25.83 -5.89 8.31
CA GLU A 56 26.26 -6.56 7.08
C GLU A 56 26.02 -5.68 5.84
N LEU A 57 24.97 -4.87 5.84
CA LEU A 57 24.67 -3.89 4.80
C LEU A 57 25.50 -2.59 4.89
N GLY A 58 26.38 -2.46 5.88
CA GLY A 58 27.25 -1.29 6.04
C GLY A 58 26.53 -0.02 6.49
N ILE A 59 25.33 -0.15 7.05
CA ILE A 59 24.51 0.97 7.55
C ILE A 59 24.94 1.34 8.97
N ILE A 60 25.29 0.33 9.75
CA ILE A 60 25.73 0.45 11.14
C ILE A 60 26.99 -0.39 11.34
N GLU A 61 27.76 -0.10 12.38
CA GLU A 61 28.91 -0.91 12.78
C GLU A 61 28.65 -1.62 14.11
N ALA A 62 29.02 -2.89 14.19
CA ALA A 62 29.06 -3.64 15.43
C ALA A 62 30.42 -3.43 16.10
N ARG A 63 30.46 -2.75 17.25
CA ARG A 63 31.68 -2.58 18.05
C ARG A 63 31.74 -3.62 19.17
N ARG A 64 32.86 -4.32 19.28
CA ARG A 64 33.05 -5.40 20.28
C ARG A 64 32.79 -4.88 21.70
N ASN A 65 31.90 -5.56 22.42
CA ASN A 65 31.47 -5.22 23.79
C ASN A 65 30.83 -3.83 23.97
N GLN A 66 30.53 -3.11 22.88
CA GLN A 66 29.98 -1.74 22.94
C GLN A 66 28.62 -1.61 22.26
N GLY A 67 28.20 -2.59 21.46
CA GLY A 67 26.90 -2.57 20.78
C GLY A 67 27.00 -2.12 19.32
N PHE A 68 25.97 -1.44 18.83
CA PHE A 68 25.85 -1.04 17.43
C PHE A 68 25.83 0.48 17.29
N PHE A 69 26.52 1.02 16.28
CA PHE A 69 26.64 2.46 16.06
C PHE A 69 26.27 2.81 14.62
N LEU A 70 25.50 3.87 14.43
CA LEU A 70 25.10 4.32 13.10
C LEU A 70 26.33 4.81 12.31
N LEU A 71 26.49 4.39 11.05
CA LEU A 71 27.57 4.88 10.18
C LEU A 71 27.09 5.92 9.18
N LYS A 72 25.89 5.74 8.64
CA LYS A 72 25.34 6.50 7.52
C LYS A 72 24.68 7.80 7.95
N ALA A 73 24.89 8.86 7.18
CA ALA A 73 24.20 10.13 7.38
C ALA A 73 22.74 10.06 6.94
N TYR A 74 21.92 11.00 7.40
CA TYR A 74 20.48 11.02 7.17
C TYR A 74 20.09 10.96 5.68
N ASP A 75 20.83 11.66 4.82
CA ASP A 75 20.61 11.71 3.37
C ASP A 75 20.93 10.39 2.66
N GLU A 76 21.93 9.65 3.14
CA GLU A 76 22.23 8.30 2.68
C GLU A 76 21.15 7.31 3.12
N LEU A 77 20.68 7.42 4.37
CA LEU A 77 19.63 6.56 4.94
C LEU A 77 18.30 6.67 4.19
N GLN A 78 17.97 7.84 3.64
CA GLN A 78 16.75 8.04 2.84
C GLN A 78 16.68 7.14 1.60
N ARG A 79 17.83 6.75 1.04
CA ARG A 79 17.90 5.94 -0.18
C ARG A 79 17.98 4.43 0.07
N ILE A 80 18.09 4.02 1.33
CA ILE A 80 18.35 2.62 1.70
C ILE A 80 17.03 1.96 2.10
N SER A 81 16.54 1.01 1.31
CA SER A 81 15.47 0.09 1.73
C SER A 81 15.96 -1.34 1.66
N ILE A 82 15.56 -2.17 2.63
CA ILE A 82 15.87 -3.60 2.61
C ILE A 82 14.72 -4.32 1.95
N ASP A 83 15.01 -4.98 0.83
CA ASP A 83 14.00 -5.78 0.15
C ASP A 83 13.53 -6.95 1.04
N VAL A 84 12.23 -7.07 1.23
CA VAL A 84 11.64 -8.13 2.06
C VAL A 84 11.16 -9.21 1.10
N PRO A 85 11.70 -10.44 1.16
CA PRO A 85 11.20 -11.54 0.35
C PRO A 85 9.71 -11.71 0.58
N THR A 86 8.99 -11.58 -0.53
CA THR A 86 7.58 -11.89 -0.66
C THR A 86 7.37 -13.35 -0.28
N SER A 87 6.29 -13.69 0.45
CA SER A 87 6.00 -15.10 0.71
C SER A 87 5.55 -15.78 -0.58
N SER A 88 5.79 -17.08 -0.75
CA SER A 88 5.45 -17.80 -1.99
C SER A 88 3.96 -17.73 -2.34
N ASP A 89 3.08 -17.59 -1.34
CA ASP A 89 1.65 -17.33 -1.55
C ASP A 89 1.35 -15.90 -2.01
N GLN A 90 2.11 -14.90 -1.55
CA GLN A 90 2.00 -13.54 -2.07
C GLN A 90 2.55 -13.43 -3.51
N GLU A 91 3.63 -14.15 -3.84
CA GLU A 91 4.16 -14.22 -5.21
C GLU A 91 3.14 -14.86 -6.18
N LEU A 92 2.58 -16.01 -5.80
CA LEU A 92 1.53 -16.67 -6.59
C LEU A 92 0.30 -15.79 -6.75
N TYR A 93 -0.11 -15.12 -5.68
CA TYR A 93 -1.23 -14.18 -5.68
C TYR A 93 -1.02 -13.06 -6.70
N GLU A 94 0.14 -12.38 -6.65
CA GLU A 94 0.49 -11.29 -7.56
C GLU A 94 0.56 -11.78 -9.01
N GLN A 95 1.11 -12.97 -9.23
CA GLN A 95 1.24 -13.54 -10.56
C GLN A 95 -0.12 -13.91 -11.18
N LEU A 96 -1.02 -14.53 -10.40
CA LEU A 96 -2.38 -14.85 -10.83
C LEU A 96 -3.17 -13.60 -11.22
N VAL A 97 -3.10 -12.55 -10.41
CA VAL A 97 -3.75 -11.27 -10.69
C VAL A 97 -3.18 -10.63 -11.96
N LYS A 98 -1.85 -10.58 -12.09
CA LYS A 98 -1.17 -10.00 -13.26
C LYS A 98 -1.54 -10.72 -14.55
N ASP A 99 -1.53 -12.04 -14.55
CA ASP A 99 -1.88 -12.83 -15.73
C ASP A 99 -3.38 -12.76 -16.05
N ARG A 100 -4.24 -12.59 -15.03
CA ARG A 100 -5.66 -12.31 -15.24
C ARG A 100 -5.84 -10.97 -15.93
N ILE A 101 -5.27 -9.89 -15.42
CA ILE A 101 -5.36 -8.54 -16.01
C ILE A 101 -4.80 -8.51 -17.43
N ALA A 102 -3.72 -9.25 -17.69
CA ALA A 102 -3.14 -9.39 -19.03
C ALA A 102 -3.97 -10.27 -19.98
N GLY A 103 -5.14 -10.76 -19.58
CA GLY A 103 -6.02 -11.61 -20.40
C GLY A 103 -5.48 -13.02 -20.66
N LYS A 104 -4.44 -13.46 -19.93
CA LYS A 104 -3.83 -14.78 -20.12
C LYS A 104 -4.56 -15.90 -19.38
N LEU A 105 -5.35 -15.55 -18.36
CA LEU A 105 -6.16 -16.49 -17.60
C LEU A 105 -7.63 -16.44 -18.02
N PRO A 106 -8.29 -17.61 -18.17
CA PRO A 106 -9.72 -17.67 -18.43
C PRO A 106 -10.52 -17.15 -17.23
N ASP A 107 -11.82 -16.95 -17.43
CA ASP A 107 -12.73 -16.50 -16.36
C ASP A 107 -12.90 -17.54 -15.25
N SER A 108 -12.69 -18.83 -15.56
CA SER A 108 -12.79 -19.93 -14.61
C SER A 108 -11.63 -20.90 -14.76
N LEU A 109 -11.08 -21.35 -13.62
CA LEU A 109 -9.92 -22.24 -13.55
C LEU A 109 -10.04 -23.21 -12.38
N THR A 110 -9.52 -24.41 -12.56
CA THR A 110 -9.39 -25.45 -11.54
C THR A 110 -8.05 -25.36 -10.83
N GLN A 111 -7.95 -25.93 -9.63
CA GLN A 111 -6.68 -26.03 -8.91
C GLN A 111 -5.60 -26.80 -9.69
N ILE A 112 -6.01 -27.76 -10.54
CA ILE A 112 -5.10 -28.53 -11.38
C ILE A 112 -4.45 -27.63 -12.44
N GLU A 113 -5.26 -26.81 -13.12
CA GLU A 113 -4.77 -25.87 -14.14
C GLU A 113 -3.84 -24.80 -13.54
N ILE A 114 -4.15 -24.32 -12.33
CA ILE A 114 -3.28 -23.39 -11.59
C ILE A 114 -1.94 -24.05 -11.25
N ALA A 115 -1.98 -25.26 -10.68
CA ALA A 115 -0.76 -25.99 -10.30
C ALA A 115 0.13 -26.28 -11.51
N GLN A 116 -0.46 -26.65 -12.65
CA GLN A 116 0.29 -26.87 -13.89
C GLN A 116 0.95 -25.60 -14.43
N ARG A 117 0.35 -24.42 -14.21
CA ARG A 117 0.83 -23.16 -14.77
C ARG A 117 1.85 -22.44 -13.87
N TYR A 118 1.73 -22.57 -12.55
CA TYR A 118 2.45 -21.70 -11.60
C TYR A 118 3.42 -22.42 -10.64
N ASP A 119 3.68 -23.71 -10.85
CA ASP A 119 4.62 -24.52 -10.04
C ASP A 119 4.54 -24.24 -8.52
N ALA A 120 3.31 -24.26 -8.00
CA ALA A 120 3.03 -23.94 -6.61
C ALA A 120 2.59 -25.18 -5.83
N ASP A 121 3.09 -25.32 -4.59
CA ASP A 121 2.64 -26.40 -3.71
C ASP A 121 1.18 -26.22 -3.27
N ARG A 122 0.55 -27.33 -2.87
CA ARG A 122 -0.88 -27.37 -2.51
C ARG A 122 -1.26 -26.42 -1.36
N GLY A 123 -0.36 -26.23 -0.40
CA GLY A 123 -0.56 -25.36 0.75
C GLY A 123 -0.50 -23.89 0.36
N VAL A 124 0.52 -23.51 -0.43
CA VAL A 124 0.64 -22.17 -1.02
C VAL A 124 -0.56 -21.83 -1.88
N MET A 125 -0.97 -22.74 -2.77
CA MET A 125 -2.13 -22.55 -3.63
C MET A 125 -3.41 -22.37 -2.82
N SER A 126 -3.63 -23.20 -1.79
CA SER A 126 -4.86 -23.15 -0.99
C SER A 126 -4.97 -21.85 -0.19
N ARG A 127 -3.88 -21.37 0.42
CA ARG A 127 -3.82 -20.06 1.08
C ARG A 127 -4.04 -18.91 0.10
N THR A 128 -3.41 -18.99 -1.07
CA THR A 128 -3.54 -17.98 -2.13
C THR A 128 -4.97 -17.87 -2.64
N LEU A 129 -5.62 -18.99 -2.93
CA LEU A 129 -7.01 -19.00 -3.42
C LEU A 129 -8.01 -18.56 -2.36
N LEU A 130 -7.81 -18.96 -1.11
CA LEU A 130 -8.62 -18.46 0.00
C LEU A 130 -8.51 -16.93 0.07
N ARG A 131 -7.29 -16.40 0.03
CA ARG A 131 -7.04 -14.96 0.08
C ARG A 131 -7.62 -14.22 -1.13
N LEU A 132 -7.42 -14.71 -2.35
CA LEU A 132 -8.06 -14.15 -3.56
C LEU A 132 -9.60 -14.14 -3.42
N SER A 133 -10.18 -15.14 -2.74
CA SER A 133 -11.62 -15.23 -2.51
C SER A 133 -12.10 -14.25 -1.43
N GLU A 134 -11.37 -14.13 -0.33
CA GLU A 134 -11.64 -13.15 0.73
C GLU A 134 -11.51 -11.72 0.20
N ASP A 135 -10.57 -11.50 -0.71
CA ASP A 135 -10.39 -10.22 -1.40
C ASP A 135 -11.46 -9.97 -2.48
N GLY A 136 -12.41 -10.89 -2.71
CA GLY A 136 -13.50 -10.71 -3.67
C GLY A 136 -13.05 -10.71 -5.14
N LEU A 137 -11.96 -11.40 -5.44
CA LEU A 137 -11.40 -11.52 -6.79
C LEU A 137 -11.85 -12.78 -7.48
N ILE A 138 -12.01 -13.84 -6.70
CA ILE A 138 -12.52 -15.11 -7.17
C ILE A 138 -13.66 -15.57 -6.28
N ALA A 139 -14.56 -16.38 -6.84
CA ALA A 139 -15.55 -17.12 -6.09
C ALA A 139 -15.38 -18.61 -6.36
N ARG A 140 -15.64 -19.42 -5.34
CA ARG A 140 -15.65 -20.87 -5.49
C ARG A 140 -16.89 -21.28 -6.28
N ASN A 141 -16.71 -22.11 -7.31
CA ASN A 141 -17.82 -22.63 -8.10
C ASN A 141 -18.61 -23.69 -7.30
N LYS A 142 -19.87 -23.97 -7.69
CA LYS A 142 -20.69 -25.04 -7.08
C LYS A 142 -20.11 -26.45 -7.26
N GLY A 143 -19.05 -26.61 -8.07
CA GLY A 143 -18.30 -27.85 -8.28
C GLY A 143 -16.80 -27.65 -8.01
N HIS A 144 -15.95 -28.19 -8.90
CA HIS A 144 -14.51 -27.96 -8.85
C HIS A 144 -14.15 -26.64 -9.55
N GLY A 145 -13.22 -25.88 -8.95
CA GLY A 145 -12.67 -24.68 -9.54
C GLY A 145 -13.19 -23.37 -8.97
N TRP A 146 -12.64 -22.29 -9.50
CA TRP A 146 -12.78 -20.92 -9.06
C TRP A 146 -13.06 -20.06 -10.28
N SER A 147 -13.94 -19.08 -10.12
CA SER A 147 -14.21 -18.09 -11.16
C SER A 147 -13.75 -16.73 -10.71
N PHE A 148 -13.03 -16.02 -11.57
CA PHE A 148 -12.77 -14.60 -11.36
C PHE A 148 -14.08 -13.84 -11.39
N LEU A 149 -14.29 -13.04 -10.35
CA LEU A 149 -15.38 -12.10 -10.30
C LEU A 149 -15.11 -10.97 -11.31
N PRO A 150 -16.16 -10.30 -11.83
CA PRO A 150 -16.02 -9.18 -12.74
C PRO A 150 -15.44 -7.92 -12.07
N THR A 151 -14.66 -8.08 -11.01
CA THR A 151 -13.98 -7.05 -10.22
C THR A 151 -12.62 -6.65 -10.78
N LEU A 152 -11.98 -7.53 -11.56
CA LEU A 152 -10.58 -7.37 -11.97
C LEU A 152 -10.36 -6.77 -13.36
N ASN A 153 -11.28 -6.96 -14.31
CA ASN A 153 -10.93 -6.75 -15.73
C ASN A 153 -12.00 -6.00 -16.54
N SER A 154 -12.97 -5.36 -15.89
CA SER A 154 -13.94 -4.55 -16.65
C SER A 154 -13.78 -3.08 -16.29
N GLU A 155 -13.74 -2.24 -17.32
CA GLU A 155 -13.87 -0.79 -17.20
C GLU A 155 -15.13 -0.42 -16.39
N VAL A 156 -16.16 -1.27 -16.48
CA VAL A 156 -17.38 -1.25 -15.65
C VAL A 156 -17.08 -1.41 -14.16
N ALA A 157 -16.13 -2.27 -13.76
CA ALA A 157 -15.74 -2.46 -12.36
C ALA A 157 -15.04 -1.22 -11.80
N LEU A 158 -14.13 -0.61 -12.58
CA LEU A 158 -13.48 0.65 -12.19
C LEU A 158 -14.51 1.78 -12.07
N SER A 159 -15.41 1.88 -13.05
CA SER A 159 -16.51 2.85 -13.04
C SER A 159 -17.40 2.69 -11.81
N ASN A 160 -17.83 1.46 -11.51
CA ASN A 160 -18.66 1.16 -10.35
C ASN A 160 -17.91 1.37 -9.03
N GLY A 161 -16.60 1.14 -8.99
CA GLY A 161 -15.76 1.42 -7.81
C GLY A 161 -15.74 2.90 -7.46
N TYR A 162 -15.49 3.78 -8.43
CA TYR A 162 -15.56 5.23 -8.21
C TYR A 162 -16.98 5.71 -7.91
N GLY A 163 -18.00 5.16 -8.59
CA GLY A 163 -19.41 5.45 -8.30
C GLY A 163 -19.78 5.09 -6.86
N PHE A 164 -19.33 3.94 -6.37
CA PHE A 164 -19.53 3.51 -4.99
C PHE A 164 -18.82 4.44 -4.00
N ARG A 165 -17.55 4.81 -4.26
CA ARG A 165 -16.78 5.75 -3.43
C ARG A 165 -17.45 7.12 -3.33
N LEU A 166 -18.00 7.64 -4.44
CA LEU A 166 -18.77 8.89 -4.46
C LEU A 166 -20.02 8.87 -3.56
N MET A 167 -20.62 7.70 -3.35
CA MET A 167 -21.78 7.55 -2.46
C MET A 167 -21.37 7.56 -0.98
N ILE A 168 -20.19 7.05 -0.64
CA ILE A 168 -19.82 6.78 0.76
C ILE A 168 -18.82 7.76 1.35
N GLU A 169 -17.80 8.19 0.61
CA GLU A 169 -16.69 8.98 1.18
C GLU A 169 -17.10 10.41 1.55
N PRO A 170 -17.80 11.17 0.69
CA PRO A 170 -18.30 12.48 1.09
C PRO A 170 -19.28 12.40 2.26
N GLY A 171 -20.10 11.34 2.31
CA GLY A 171 -21.03 11.07 3.41
C GLY A 171 -20.30 10.77 4.73
N GLY A 172 -19.17 10.06 4.67
CA GLY A 172 -18.32 9.79 5.81
C GLY A 172 -17.76 11.07 6.44
N LEU A 173 -17.34 12.03 5.62
CA LEU A 173 -16.80 13.33 6.07
C LEU A 173 -17.82 14.20 6.83
N VAL A 174 -19.09 14.16 6.45
CA VAL A 174 -20.17 14.92 7.12
C VAL A 174 -20.91 14.11 8.19
N SER A 175 -20.41 12.91 8.53
CA SER A 175 -20.97 12.07 9.58
C SER A 175 -20.98 12.81 10.93
N PRO A 176 -22.08 12.79 11.71
CA PRO A 176 -22.11 13.36 13.06
C PRO A 176 -21.07 12.71 14.00
N SER A 177 -20.71 11.45 13.72
CA SER A 177 -19.70 10.69 14.46
C SER A 177 -18.28 10.97 14.00
N PHE A 178 -18.07 11.88 13.05
CA PHE A 178 -16.73 12.15 12.50
C PHE A 178 -15.80 12.71 13.58
N ARG A 179 -14.68 12.04 13.85
CA ARG A 179 -13.66 12.45 14.84
C ARG A 179 -12.27 12.25 14.26
N ALA A 180 -11.60 13.35 13.92
CA ALA A 180 -10.26 13.31 13.34
C ALA A 180 -9.15 13.23 14.41
N ASP A 181 -8.20 12.32 14.21
CA ASP A 181 -6.88 12.44 14.83
C ASP A 181 -6.07 13.51 14.07
N LYS A 182 -6.05 14.72 14.63
CA LYS A 182 -5.33 15.87 14.05
C LYS A 182 -3.82 15.61 13.91
N SER A 183 -3.22 14.78 14.76
CA SER A 183 -1.80 14.44 14.67
C SER A 183 -1.53 13.48 13.52
N ALA A 184 -2.37 12.47 13.34
CA ALA A 184 -2.31 11.56 12.20
C ALA A 184 -2.52 12.31 10.87
N LEU A 185 -3.52 13.21 10.78
CA LEU A 185 -3.74 14.02 9.59
C LEU A 185 -2.55 14.91 9.24
N LYS A 186 -1.90 15.52 10.23
CA LYS A 186 -0.69 16.33 9.99
C LYS A 186 0.46 15.49 9.42
N ARG A 187 0.66 14.26 9.91
CA ARG A 187 1.67 13.34 9.35
C ARG A 187 1.32 12.96 7.91
N LEU A 188 0.07 12.60 7.66
CA LEU A 188 -0.42 12.26 6.32
C LEU A 188 -0.26 13.43 5.35
N ARG A 189 -0.55 14.66 5.79
CA ARG A 189 -0.35 15.88 5.01
C ARG A 189 1.11 16.06 4.59
N LEU A 190 2.06 15.82 5.50
CA LEU A 190 3.50 15.91 5.19
C LEU A 190 3.92 14.87 4.13
N GLN A 191 3.35 13.66 4.16
CA GLN A 191 3.59 12.65 3.13
C GLN A 191 3.13 13.11 1.74
N HIS A 192 1.96 13.76 1.65
CA HIS A 192 1.47 14.33 0.39
C HIS A 192 2.35 15.50 -0.08
N ILE A 193 2.75 16.39 0.82
CA ILE A 193 3.66 17.51 0.51
C ILE A 193 5.01 17.01 0.01
N TYR A 194 5.51 15.91 0.57
CA TYR A 194 6.71 15.25 0.08
C TYR A 194 6.56 14.81 -1.39
N LEU A 195 5.45 14.15 -1.75
CA LEU A 195 5.19 13.74 -3.13
C LEU A 195 5.01 14.93 -4.08
N ILE A 196 4.33 15.99 -3.65
CA ILE A 196 4.17 17.23 -4.44
C ILE A 196 5.53 17.81 -4.81
N ASN A 197 6.44 17.91 -3.82
CA ASN A 197 7.74 18.54 -3.98
C ASN A 197 8.87 17.57 -4.38
N HIS A 198 8.55 16.30 -4.65
CA HIS A 198 9.56 15.32 -5.00
C HIS A 198 10.24 15.73 -6.32
N PRO A 199 11.60 15.80 -6.37
CA PRO A 199 12.32 16.31 -7.54
C PRO A 199 12.12 15.43 -8.77
N ASP A 200 12.02 14.11 -8.58
CA ASP A 200 11.72 13.14 -9.63
C ASP A 200 10.53 12.27 -9.24
N ILE A 201 9.31 12.74 -9.54
CA ILE A 201 8.09 12.00 -9.22
C ILE A 201 7.95 10.68 -10.01
N LEU A 202 8.64 10.57 -11.16
CA LEU A 202 8.59 9.38 -12.00
C LEU A 202 9.41 8.24 -11.40
N GLY A 203 10.50 8.58 -10.69
CA GLY A 203 11.36 7.66 -9.95
C GLY A 203 10.77 7.11 -8.64
N VAL A 204 9.66 7.68 -8.14
CA VAL A 204 9.01 7.19 -6.91
C VAL A 204 8.37 5.82 -7.14
N ASP A 205 8.52 4.91 -6.17
CA ASP A 205 7.89 3.58 -6.22
C ASP A 205 6.37 3.71 -6.33
N GLY A 206 5.77 2.99 -7.28
CA GLY A 206 4.32 2.95 -7.46
C GLY A 206 3.60 2.41 -6.22
N ARG A 207 4.24 1.52 -5.44
CA ARG A 207 3.69 1.03 -4.16
C ARG A 207 3.55 2.16 -3.15
N GLN A 208 4.58 2.99 -3.01
CA GLN A 208 4.56 4.15 -2.11
C GLN A 208 3.47 5.16 -2.50
N ILE A 209 3.33 5.43 -3.80
CA ILE A 209 2.29 6.32 -4.33
C ILE A 209 0.90 5.77 -3.99
N PHE A 210 0.68 4.49 -4.27
CA PHE A 210 -0.57 3.80 -3.95
C PHE A 210 -0.91 3.87 -2.45
N GLU A 211 0.07 3.57 -1.59
CA GLU A 211 -0.14 3.52 -0.15
C GLU A 211 -0.46 4.88 0.44
N THR A 212 0.13 5.94 -0.11
CA THR A 212 -0.19 7.32 0.29
C THR A 212 -1.65 7.66 -0.02
N ASP A 213 -2.13 7.32 -1.22
CA ASP A 213 -3.53 7.49 -1.62
C ASP A 213 -4.49 6.64 -0.77
N ALA A 214 -4.20 5.33 -0.65
CA ALA A 214 -5.04 4.39 0.08
C ALA A 214 -5.20 4.76 1.56
N THR A 215 -4.09 5.15 2.20
CA THR A 215 -4.07 5.56 3.61
C THR A 215 -4.90 6.81 3.84
N PHE A 216 -4.90 7.75 2.88
CA PHE A 216 -5.72 8.96 2.99
C PHE A 216 -7.21 8.64 3.04
N HIS A 217 -7.70 7.83 2.11
CA HIS A 217 -9.12 7.46 2.08
C HIS A 217 -9.53 6.58 3.27
N GLU A 218 -8.68 5.64 3.67
CA GLU A 218 -8.94 4.80 4.86
C GLU A 218 -8.99 5.61 6.15
N MET A 219 -8.09 6.59 6.31
CA MET A 219 -8.05 7.42 7.51
C MET A 219 -9.29 8.30 7.63
N LEU A 220 -9.77 8.90 6.54
CA LEU A 220 -11.03 9.66 6.54
C LEU A 220 -12.24 8.75 6.81
N ALA A 221 -12.24 7.54 6.25
CA ALA A 221 -13.28 6.54 6.51
C ALA A 221 -13.29 6.08 7.97
N GLU A 222 -12.12 5.86 8.58
CA GLU A 222 -11.97 5.54 10.00
C GLU A 222 -12.53 6.68 10.87
N PHE A 223 -12.15 7.92 10.56
CA PHE A 223 -12.62 9.09 11.30
C PHE A 223 -14.12 9.28 11.23
N SER A 224 -14.82 8.80 10.20
CA SER A 224 -16.29 8.84 10.12
C SER A 224 -17.00 8.18 11.31
N GLY A 225 -16.29 7.33 12.06
CA GLY A 225 -16.82 6.55 13.17
C GLY A 225 -17.74 5.41 12.74
N ASN A 226 -17.83 5.14 11.43
CA ASN A 226 -18.67 4.08 10.88
C ASN A 226 -17.80 2.93 10.36
N ILE A 227 -17.82 1.81 11.08
CA ILE A 227 -17.03 0.62 10.75
C ILE A 227 -17.33 0.07 9.35
N PHE A 228 -18.57 0.20 8.87
CA PHE A 228 -18.95 -0.28 7.55
C PHE A 228 -18.37 0.60 6.43
N VAL A 229 -18.25 1.91 6.66
CA VAL A 229 -17.59 2.82 5.71
C VAL A 229 -16.10 2.47 5.63
N LEU A 230 -15.44 2.27 6.77
CA LEU A 230 -14.03 1.85 6.80
C LEU A 230 -13.80 0.52 6.08
N GLN A 231 -14.59 -0.51 6.39
CA GLN A 231 -14.47 -1.82 5.76
C GLN A 231 -14.71 -1.77 4.25
N ALA A 232 -15.69 -0.97 3.82
CA ALA A 232 -16.00 -0.76 2.41
C ALA A 232 -14.82 -0.12 1.64
N ILE A 233 -14.18 0.90 2.22
CA ILE A 233 -13.03 1.57 1.62
C ILE A 233 -11.80 0.66 1.58
N GLN A 234 -11.53 -0.08 2.66
CA GLN A 234 -10.45 -1.07 2.68
C GLN A 234 -10.64 -2.13 1.60
N GLN A 235 -11.88 -2.59 1.39
CA GLN A 235 -12.18 -3.55 0.33
C GLN A 235 -11.96 -2.94 -1.07
N GLN A 236 -12.39 -1.70 -1.32
CA GLN A 236 -12.12 -0.99 -2.57
C GLN A 236 -10.62 -0.79 -2.82
N ASN A 237 -9.85 -0.42 -1.81
CA ASN A 237 -8.40 -0.24 -1.92
C ASN A 237 -7.70 -1.57 -2.23
N ARG A 238 -8.11 -2.68 -1.63
CA ARG A 238 -7.57 -4.01 -1.98
C ARG A 238 -7.80 -4.33 -3.45
N LEU A 239 -9.01 -4.13 -3.96
CA LEU A 239 -9.32 -4.34 -5.38
C LEU A 239 -8.49 -3.41 -6.28
N ARG A 240 -8.37 -2.12 -5.92
CA ARG A 240 -7.61 -1.13 -6.70
C ARG A 240 -6.12 -1.43 -6.73
N ARG A 241 -5.52 -1.88 -5.61
CA ARG A 241 -4.10 -2.24 -5.52
C ARG A 241 -3.71 -3.23 -6.62
N LEU A 242 -4.60 -4.17 -6.91
CA LEU A 242 -4.40 -5.27 -7.87
C LEU A 242 -4.41 -4.78 -9.31
N LEU A 243 -5.29 -3.84 -9.62
CA LEU A 243 -5.42 -3.20 -10.92
C LEU A 243 -4.23 -2.26 -11.21
N GLU A 244 -3.70 -1.63 -10.17
CA GLU A 244 -2.68 -0.59 -10.29
C GLU A 244 -1.24 -1.13 -10.33
N PHE A 245 -0.98 -2.38 -9.92
CA PHE A 245 0.34 -3.03 -10.08
C PHE A 245 0.85 -3.08 -11.53
N GLY A 246 -0.03 -2.96 -12.52
CA GLY A 246 0.35 -2.89 -13.94
C GLY A 246 0.32 -1.50 -14.57
N SER A 247 -0.26 -0.47 -13.94
CA SER A 247 -0.74 0.71 -14.68
C SER A 247 -0.77 2.05 -13.93
N TYR A 248 0.18 2.33 -13.03
CA TYR A 248 0.51 3.74 -12.72
C TYR A 248 1.18 4.41 -13.93
N THR A 249 0.42 4.52 -15.01
CA THR A 249 0.81 5.08 -16.31
C THR A 249 0.78 6.60 -16.30
N ASN A 250 0.30 7.22 -15.23
CA ASN A 250 0.21 8.68 -15.13
C ASN A 250 0.77 9.23 -13.80
N LYS A 251 2.01 8.86 -13.47
CA LYS A 251 2.76 9.41 -12.32
C LYS A 251 2.87 10.94 -12.35
N GLN A 252 2.66 11.57 -13.50
CA GLN A 252 2.70 13.03 -13.65
C GLN A 252 1.55 13.74 -12.91
N ARG A 253 0.41 13.05 -12.71
CA ARG A 253 -0.75 13.58 -11.98
C ARG A 253 -0.69 13.38 -10.47
N VAL A 254 0.34 12.70 -9.97
CA VAL A 254 0.55 12.50 -8.52
C VAL A 254 0.54 13.82 -7.77
N ARG A 255 1.14 14.85 -8.36
CA ARG A 255 1.14 16.19 -7.78
C ARG A 255 -0.26 16.80 -7.70
N GLU A 256 -1.10 16.63 -8.73
CA GLU A 256 -2.44 17.21 -8.79
C GLU A 256 -3.34 16.62 -7.70
N TRP A 257 -3.48 15.29 -7.64
CA TRP A 257 -4.34 14.69 -6.62
C TRP A 257 -3.75 14.82 -5.20
N CYS A 258 -2.42 14.87 -5.05
CA CYS A 258 -1.84 15.21 -3.75
C CYS A 258 -2.20 16.63 -3.31
N GLN A 259 -2.29 17.60 -4.22
CA GLN A 259 -2.75 18.96 -3.91
C GLN A 259 -4.22 18.96 -3.50
N GLU A 260 -5.07 18.20 -4.19
CA GLU A 260 -6.47 18.01 -3.83
C GLU A 260 -6.60 17.39 -2.42
N HIS A 261 -5.83 16.34 -2.12
CA HIS A 261 -5.80 15.71 -0.80
C HIS A 261 -5.36 16.68 0.29
N VAL A 262 -4.31 17.48 0.06
CA VAL A 262 -3.85 18.49 1.02
C VAL A 262 -4.96 19.51 1.29
N ALA A 263 -5.69 19.97 0.27
CA ALA A 263 -6.81 20.89 0.45
C ALA A 263 -7.94 20.28 1.28
N ILE A 264 -8.28 19.00 1.06
CA ILE A 264 -9.26 18.26 1.87
C ILE A 264 -8.77 18.12 3.31
N ILE A 265 -7.50 17.75 3.52
CA ILE A 265 -6.91 17.62 4.86
C ILE A 265 -6.97 18.96 5.60
N ASP A 266 -6.63 20.06 4.94
CA ASP A 266 -6.67 21.40 5.53
C ASP A 266 -8.10 21.79 5.92
N ALA A 267 -9.09 21.49 5.08
CA ALA A 267 -10.50 21.69 5.41
C ALA A 267 -10.95 20.84 6.62
N VAL A 268 -10.50 19.58 6.72
CA VAL A 268 -10.79 18.72 7.87
C VAL A 268 -10.13 19.23 9.16
N LEU A 269 -8.89 19.70 9.08
CA LEU A 269 -8.16 20.27 10.22
C LEU A 269 -8.80 21.56 10.75
N GLU A 270 -9.39 22.35 9.86
CA GLU A 270 -10.12 23.59 10.14
C GLU A 270 -11.61 23.35 10.45
N GLU A 271 -12.04 22.09 10.58
CA GLU A 271 -13.41 21.71 10.94
C GLU A 271 -14.48 22.10 9.89
N ARG A 272 -14.06 22.36 8.64
CA ARG A 272 -14.92 22.70 7.48
C ARG A 272 -15.41 21.45 6.75
N MET A 273 -16.15 20.58 7.45
CA MET A 273 -16.53 19.24 6.95
C MET A 273 -17.37 19.26 5.66
N ALA A 274 -18.30 20.22 5.53
CA ALA A 274 -19.13 20.34 4.33
C ALA A 274 -18.29 20.68 3.09
N GLU A 275 -17.29 21.54 3.25
CA GLU A 275 -16.38 21.91 2.17
C GLU A 275 -15.43 20.76 1.83
N ALA A 276 -14.88 20.08 2.84
CA ALA A 276 -14.08 18.87 2.66
C ALA A 276 -14.83 17.79 1.86
N ALA A 277 -16.13 17.61 2.12
CA ALA A 277 -16.96 16.66 1.40
C ALA A 277 -17.20 17.06 -0.07
N GLU A 278 -17.35 18.35 -0.37
CA GLU A 278 -17.45 18.83 -1.76
C GLU A 278 -16.15 18.64 -2.53
N MET A 279 -15.02 18.95 -1.87
CA MET A 279 -13.69 18.73 -2.43
C MET A 279 -13.46 17.23 -2.71
N MET A 280 -13.82 16.35 -1.76
CA MET A 280 -13.75 14.90 -1.96
C MET A 280 -14.61 14.42 -3.12
N ARG A 281 -15.83 14.96 -3.27
CA ARG A 281 -16.69 14.64 -4.41
C ARG A 281 -16.05 15.04 -5.73
N SER A 282 -15.49 16.25 -5.81
CA SER A 282 -14.83 16.78 -7.00
C SER A 282 -13.58 15.98 -7.37
N HIS A 283 -12.78 15.60 -6.36
CA HIS A 283 -11.62 14.71 -6.50
C HIS A 283 -12.02 13.35 -7.11
N LEU A 284 -13.01 12.67 -6.53
CA LEU A 284 -13.48 11.37 -7.01
C LEU A 284 -14.14 11.45 -8.40
N GLN A 285 -14.88 12.53 -8.71
CA GLN A 285 -15.45 12.75 -10.04
C GLN A 285 -14.36 12.96 -11.09
N SER A 286 -13.31 13.71 -10.75
CA SER A 286 -12.17 13.90 -11.65
C SER A 286 -11.49 12.57 -11.95
N ALA A 287 -11.24 11.75 -10.92
CA ALA A 287 -10.68 10.41 -11.08
C ALA A 287 -11.59 9.49 -11.92
N TYR A 288 -12.90 9.55 -11.69
CA TYR A 288 -13.89 8.80 -12.47
C TYR A 288 -13.90 9.17 -13.95
N GLN A 289 -13.94 10.47 -14.28
CA GLN A 289 -13.96 10.94 -15.66
C GLN A 289 -12.68 10.54 -16.42
N MET A 290 -11.54 10.45 -15.72
CA MET A 290 -10.30 9.97 -16.34
C MET A 290 -10.37 8.50 -16.73
N VAL A 291 -10.96 7.66 -15.89
CA VAL A 291 -11.19 6.25 -16.23
C VAL A 291 -12.03 6.19 -17.50
N LEU A 292 -13.16 6.90 -17.55
CA LEU A 292 -14.02 6.95 -18.74
C LEU A 292 -13.28 7.46 -19.99
N ASN A 293 -12.46 8.51 -19.87
CA ASN A 293 -11.72 9.04 -21.00
C ASN A 293 -10.63 8.08 -21.53
N LYS A 294 -10.07 7.22 -20.68
CA LYS A 294 -9.19 6.12 -21.11
C LYS A 294 -9.97 5.08 -21.91
N VAL A 295 -11.19 4.73 -21.47
CA VAL A 295 -12.11 3.80 -22.16
C VAL A 295 -12.41 4.25 -23.59
N SER A 296 -12.77 5.52 -23.78
CA SER A 296 -13.10 6.02 -25.11
C SER A 296 -11.90 5.94 -26.07
N LYS A 297 -10.68 6.18 -25.57
CA LYS A 297 -9.45 6.15 -26.40
C LYS A 297 -8.92 4.75 -26.69
N SER A 298 -9.20 3.74 -25.84
CA SER A 298 -8.85 2.34 -26.11
C SER A 298 -9.77 1.73 -27.17
N ASN A 299 -11.07 2.05 -27.16
CA ASN A 299 -12.02 1.58 -28.16
C ASN A 299 -11.72 2.13 -29.57
N ASP A 300 -11.28 3.39 -29.70
CA ASP A 300 -10.96 3.99 -31.01
C ASP A 300 -9.67 3.45 -31.66
N ARG A 301 -8.78 2.78 -30.90
CA ARG A 301 -7.53 2.18 -31.43
C ARG A 301 -7.68 0.70 -31.80
N GLY A 302 -8.84 0.12 -31.54
CA GLY A 302 -9.18 -1.28 -31.85
C GLY A 302 -10.08 -1.46 -33.08
N MET A 303 -10.36 -0.39 -33.83
CA MET A 303 -11.06 -0.41 -35.13
C MET A 303 -10.10 -0.14 -36.28
#